data_AF-A0A0M1P7M0-F1
#
_entry.id   AF-A0A0M1P7M0-F1
#
_cell.length_a   1.000
_cell.length_b   1.000
_cell.length_c   1.000
_cell.angle_alpha   90.00
_cell.angle_beta   90.00
_cell.angle_gamma   90.00
#
_symmetry.space_group_name_H-M   'P 1'
#
loop_
_entity.id
_entity.type
_entity.pdbx_description
1 polymer ?
#
loop_
_entity_poly.entity_id
_entity_poly.type
_entity_poly.pdbx_seq_one_letter_code
_entity_poly.pdbx_strand_id
1 'polypeptide(L)'
;MILIIVTGTLYFFLGDMNSFMSKSKLNKEIQVKQISSTEMSKAQYTRKGSAAYIDWIRVELDQNDINNIVNWVNSVPDSDIIELKQIPSNTSISAGIVFRLKTRKEIRIQYDLEKIYITRTNIRTGQVIYTINQEDLKNFFDKQLKGFYFGEDKVEES
;
A
#
# COMPACT_ATOMS: atom_id res chain seq x y z
N MET A 1 27.49 -26.94 -1.64
CA MET A 1 26.12 -26.56 -2.07
C MET A 1 25.34 -26.17 -0.82
N ILE A 2 24.34 -25.28 -0.96
CA ILE A 2 23.65 -24.42 0.04
C ILE A 2 24.33 -23.04 0.07
N LEU A 3 24.03 -22.12 -0.86
CA LEU A 3 22.82 -21.31 -1.10
C LEU A 3 22.72 -20.09 -0.16
N ILE A 4 22.88 -18.93 -0.81
CA ILE A 4 22.94 -17.54 -0.35
C ILE A 4 21.57 -17.06 0.16
N ILE A 5 21.54 -16.21 1.20
CA ILE A 5 20.72 -14.99 1.18
C ILE A 5 21.55 -13.82 1.73
N VAL A 6 22.09 -13.02 0.80
CA VAL A 6 22.60 -11.68 1.04
C VAL A 6 21.36 -10.77 1.15
N THR A 7 20.96 -10.38 2.36
CA THR A 7 20.09 -9.21 2.54
C THR A 7 20.98 -7.99 2.58
N GLY A 8 21.25 -7.44 1.40
CA GLY A 8 21.90 -6.14 1.26
C GLY A 8 21.03 -5.05 1.86
N THR A 9 21.47 -4.49 2.99
CA THR A 9 20.99 -3.22 3.53
C THR A 9 21.35 -2.11 2.55
N LEU A 10 20.40 -1.73 1.70
CA LEU A 10 20.48 -0.49 0.93
C LEU A 10 19.83 0.64 1.72
N TYR A 11 20.66 1.29 2.54
CA TYR A 11 20.44 2.67 2.95
C TYR A 11 20.63 3.57 1.73
N PHE A 12 19.55 4.01 1.09
CA PHE A 12 19.61 5.09 0.10
C PHE A 12 19.16 6.40 0.75
N PHE A 13 20.11 7.32 0.86
CA PHE A 13 19.88 8.74 1.08
C PHE A 13 18.98 9.30 -0.05
N LEU A 14 17.79 9.81 0.31
CA LEU A 14 16.92 10.60 -0.58
C LEU A 14 16.51 11.89 0.12
N GLY A 15 17.51 12.68 0.48
CA GLY A 15 17.34 13.96 1.15
C GLY A 15 17.59 15.17 0.25
N ASP A 16 17.28 15.15 -1.06
CA ASP A 16 17.30 16.41 -1.85
C ASP A 16 16.68 16.36 -3.27
N MET A 17 15.54 15.69 -3.47
CA MET A 17 14.83 15.73 -4.78
C MET A 17 13.39 16.27 -4.70
N ASN A 18 12.99 16.83 -3.55
CA ASN A 18 11.61 17.26 -3.31
C ASN A 18 11.19 18.56 -4.01
N SER A 19 12.09 19.30 -4.68
CA SER A 19 11.73 20.61 -5.25
C SER A 19 11.16 20.59 -6.67
N PHE A 20 11.26 19.48 -7.42
CA PHE A 20 10.92 19.47 -8.85
C PHE A 20 9.50 18.94 -9.19
N MET A 21 8.74 18.43 -8.22
CA MET A 21 7.38 17.89 -8.45
C MET A 21 6.26 18.82 -7.95
N SER A 22 6.58 20.01 -7.42
CA SER A 22 5.68 20.91 -6.68
C SER A 22 4.53 21.56 -7.48
N LYS A 23 4.30 21.17 -8.74
CA LYS A 23 3.13 21.58 -9.54
C LYS A 23 2.37 20.46 -10.22
N SER A 24 2.79 19.20 -10.08
CA SER A 24 2.11 18.07 -10.70
C SER A 24 1.18 17.44 -9.67
N LYS A 25 -0.12 17.34 -9.96
CA LYS A 25 -1.11 16.64 -9.12
C LYS A 25 -0.50 15.36 -8.56
N LEU A 26 -0.36 15.29 -7.23
CA LEU A 26 0.28 14.16 -6.55
C LEU A 26 -0.48 12.85 -6.86
N ASN A 27 -1.80 12.93 -6.91
CA ASN A 27 -2.70 11.82 -7.25
C ASN A 27 -3.13 11.87 -8.72
N LYS A 28 -2.19 11.66 -9.64
CA LYS A 28 -2.54 11.52 -11.07
C LYS A 28 -3.57 10.41 -11.26
N GLU A 29 -4.64 10.70 -11.98
CA GLU A 29 -5.71 9.75 -12.24
C GLU A 29 -5.17 8.40 -12.70
N ILE A 30 -5.63 7.34 -12.04
CA ILE A 30 -5.31 5.96 -12.37
C ILE A 30 -6.35 5.48 -13.37
N GLN A 31 -5.91 5.01 -14.55
CA GLN A 31 -6.82 4.40 -15.51
C GLN A 31 -6.67 2.88 -15.44
N VAL A 32 -7.77 2.16 -15.19
CA VAL A 32 -7.77 0.68 -15.09
C VAL A 32 -7.08 0.02 -16.29
N LYS A 33 -7.35 0.52 -17.51
CA LYS A 33 -6.72 0.01 -18.75
C LYS A 33 -5.19 0.10 -18.80
N GLN A 34 -4.58 0.91 -17.94
CA GLN A 34 -3.12 1.06 -17.83
C GLN A 34 -2.50 0.08 -16.85
N ILE A 35 -3.30 -0.56 -15.99
CA ILE A 35 -2.85 -1.59 -15.07
C ILE A 35 -2.51 -2.85 -15.88
N SER A 36 -1.28 -3.34 -15.73
CA SER A 36 -0.80 -4.57 -16.35
C SER A 36 -0.95 -5.77 -15.43
N SER A 37 -0.81 -5.56 -14.13
CA SER A 37 -1.01 -6.61 -13.13
C SER A 37 -1.33 -6.01 -11.76
N THR A 38 -1.97 -6.82 -10.93
CA THR A 38 -2.35 -6.48 -9.56
C THR A 38 -1.87 -7.56 -8.59
N GLU A 39 -1.39 -7.12 -7.44
CA GLU A 39 -0.99 -8.00 -6.34
C GLU A 39 -1.56 -7.40 -5.05
N MET A 40 -2.32 -8.16 -4.27
CA MET A 40 -2.71 -7.79 -2.92
C MET A 40 -2.18 -8.80 -1.93
N SER A 41 -1.70 -8.32 -0.78
CA SER A 41 -1.35 -9.14 0.37
C SER A 41 -1.86 -8.52 1.66
N LYS A 42 -2.11 -9.37 2.64
CA LYS A 42 -2.46 -8.98 4.01
C LYS A 42 -1.68 -9.80 5.03
N ALA A 43 -1.46 -9.21 6.20
CA ALA A 43 -0.89 -9.90 7.33
C ALA A 43 -1.90 -10.92 7.89
N GLN A 44 -1.39 -12.04 8.39
CA GLN A 44 -2.13 -13.03 9.16
C GLN A 44 -1.29 -13.45 10.35
N TYR A 45 -1.80 -13.18 11.56
CA TYR A 45 -1.17 -13.58 12.80
C TYR A 45 -1.68 -14.95 13.20
N THR A 46 -0.77 -15.89 13.40
CA THR A 46 -1.11 -17.25 13.83
C THR A 46 -0.33 -17.63 15.09
N ARG A 47 -0.94 -18.48 15.92
CA ARG A 47 -0.25 -19.10 17.06
C ARG A 47 0.24 -20.47 16.65
N LYS A 48 1.51 -20.77 16.92
CA LYS A 48 2.06 -22.12 16.82
C LYS A 48 2.78 -22.43 18.12
N GLY A 49 2.14 -23.22 18.98
CA GLY A 49 2.57 -23.40 20.37
C GLY A 49 2.44 -22.09 21.17
N SER A 50 3.50 -21.69 21.86
CA SER A 50 3.57 -20.43 22.62
C SER A 50 4.05 -19.23 21.81
N ALA A 51 4.43 -19.42 20.54
CA ALA A 51 4.99 -18.38 19.69
C ALA A 51 3.96 -17.79 18.72
N ALA A 52 4.08 -16.48 18.48
CA ALA A 52 3.32 -15.74 17.48
C ALA A 52 4.10 -15.64 16.16
N TYR A 53 3.40 -15.86 15.06
CA TYR A 53 3.96 -15.76 13.71
C TYR A 53 3.12 -14.81 12.87
N ILE A 54 3.76 -14.14 11.93
CA ILE A 54 3.10 -13.26 10.96
C ILE A 54 3.40 -13.79 9.57
N ASP A 55 2.36 -14.23 8.88
CA ASP A 55 2.43 -14.61 7.48
C ASP A 55 1.80 -13.51 6.60
N TRP A 56 2.30 -13.37 5.37
CA TRP A 56 1.72 -12.48 4.36
C TRP A 56 0.98 -13.32 3.34
N ILE A 57 -0.35 -13.31 3.42
CA ILE A 57 -1.19 -14.11 2.52
C ILE A 57 -1.62 -13.27 1.33
N ARG A 58 -1.56 -13.88 0.14
CA ARG A 58 -2.03 -13.29 -1.10
C ARG A 58 -3.56 -13.25 -1.10
N VAL A 59 -4.12 -12.13 -1.53
CA VAL A 59 -5.55 -11.96 -1.78
C VAL A 59 -5.73 -11.74 -3.27
N GLU A 60 -6.64 -12.50 -3.88
CA GLU A 60 -7.03 -12.27 -5.27
C GLU A 60 -8.00 -11.10 -5.34
N LEU A 61 -7.73 -10.18 -6.26
CA LEU A 61 -8.61 -9.06 -6.57
C LEU A 61 -9.30 -9.36 -7.89
N ASP A 62 -10.62 -9.31 -7.90
CA ASP A 62 -11.36 -9.40 -9.16
C ASP A 62 -11.39 -8.04 -9.89
N GLN A 63 -11.99 -8.03 -11.08
CA GLN A 63 -12.04 -6.81 -11.88
C GLN A 63 -12.91 -5.70 -11.25
N ASN A 64 -13.95 -6.07 -10.50
CA ASN A 64 -14.80 -5.11 -9.80
C ASN A 64 -14.06 -4.48 -8.62
N ASP A 65 -13.32 -5.27 -7.85
CA ASP A 65 -12.45 -4.78 -6.78
C ASP A 65 -11.45 -3.76 -7.34
N ILE A 66 -10.75 -4.11 -8.43
CA ILE A 66 -9.78 -3.22 -9.07
C ILE A 66 -10.43 -1.91 -9.53
N ASN A 67 -11.60 -2.00 -10.17
CA ASN A 67 -12.35 -0.81 -10.62
C ASN A 67 -12.75 0.08 -9.43
N ASN A 68 -13.27 -0.52 -8.36
CA ASN A 68 -13.70 0.19 -7.17
C ASN A 68 -12.51 0.88 -6.48
N ILE A 69 -11.41 0.16 -6.25
CA ILE A 69 -10.20 0.72 -5.65
C ILE A 69 -9.67 1.90 -6.46
N VAL A 70 -9.61 1.76 -7.79
CA VAL A 70 -9.19 2.86 -8.68
C VAL A 70 -10.14 4.06 -8.56
N ASN A 71 -11.45 3.83 -8.56
CA ASN A 71 -12.44 4.90 -8.44
C ASN A 71 -12.33 5.62 -7.10
N TRP A 72 -12.20 4.88 -6.00
CA TRP A 72 -12.02 5.44 -4.65
C TRP A 72 -10.77 6.30 -4.59
N VAL A 73 -9.61 5.79 -5.03
CA VAL A 73 -8.37 6.58 -5.05
C VAL A 73 -8.49 7.83 -5.91
N ASN A 74 -9.13 7.74 -7.08
CA ASN A 74 -9.30 8.88 -7.98
C ASN A 74 -10.33 9.91 -7.48
N SER A 75 -11.28 9.51 -6.62
CA SER A 75 -12.31 10.39 -6.07
C SER A 75 -11.79 11.35 -5.00
N VAL A 76 -10.61 11.09 -4.42
CA VAL A 76 -10.03 11.93 -3.39
C VAL A 76 -9.60 13.27 -4.01
N PRO A 77 -10.15 14.41 -3.54
CA PRO A 77 -9.79 15.71 -4.07
C PRO A 77 -8.34 16.06 -3.72
N ASP A 78 -7.70 16.87 -4.56
CA ASP A 78 -6.29 17.24 -4.37
C ASP A 78 -6.05 17.97 -3.02
N SER A 79 -7.07 18.61 -2.45
CA SER A 79 -7.03 19.28 -1.14
C SER A 79 -6.85 18.34 0.05
N ASP A 80 -7.25 17.07 -0.10
CA ASP A 80 -7.32 16.10 1.00
C ASP A 80 -6.12 15.13 0.97
N ILE A 81 -5.18 15.39 0.07
CA ILE A 81 -3.93 14.65 -0.06
C ILE A 81 -2.86 15.33 0.77
N ILE A 82 -2.21 14.57 1.65
CA ILE A 82 -1.09 15.06 2.44
C ILE A 82 0.17 14.35 1.97
N GLU A 83 1.08 15.10 1.32
CA GLU A 83 2.38 14.59 0.89
C GLU A 83 3.27 14.25 2.08
N LEU A 84 4.00 13.14 1.96
CA LEU A 84 4.90 12.64 2.99
C LEU A 84 6.31 12.49 2.40
N LYS A 85 7.33 12.85 3.18
CA LYS A 85 8.73 12.53 2.83
C LYS A 85 8.98 11.02 2.84
N GLN A 86 8.37 10.32 3.79
CA GLN A 86 8.45 8.88 3.97
C GLN A 86 7.27 8.39 4.82
N ILE A 87 6.94 7.10 4.72
CA ILE A 87 6.04 6.46 5.67
C ILE A 87 6.74 6.44 7.05
N PRO A 88 6.07 6.83 8.16
CA PRO A 88 6.67 6.81 9.48
C PRO A 88 7.25 5.44 9.84
N SER A 89 8.43 5.42 10.46
CA SER A 89 9.14 4.17 10.76
C SER A 89 8.44 3.29 11.81
N ASN A 90 7.54 3.86 12.59
CA ASN A 90 6.70 3.17 13.56
C ASN A 90 5.36 2.68 12.98
N THR A 91 5.08 2.90 11.70
CA THR A 91 3.86 2.41 11.04
C THR A 91 3.93 0.91 10.79
N SER A 92 2.92 0.18 11.28
CA SER A 92 2.77 -1.26 11.06
C SER A 92 1.74 -1.53 9.96
N ILE A 93 2.22 -1.67 8.72
CA ILE A 93 1.35 -2.00 7.58
C ILE A 93 0.74 -3.38 7.80
N SER A 94 -0.58 -3.46 7.65
CA SER A 94 -1.37 -4.69 7.82
C SER A 94 -1.85 -5.25 6.48
N ALA A 95 -2.02 -4.41 5.46
CA ALA A 95 -2.37 -4.84 4.11
C ALA A 95 -1.76 -3.93 3.04
N GLY A 96 -1.58 -4.46 1.84
CA GLY A 96 -1.07 -3.70 0.71
C GLY A 96 -1.57 -4.20 -0.64
N ILE A 97 -1.77 -3.28 -1.56
CA ILE A 97 -2.14 -3.51 -2.95
C ILE A 97 -1.07 -2.87 -3.83
N VAL A 98 -0.64 -3.57 -4.86
CA VAL A 98 0.32 -3.09 -5.86
C VAL A 98 -0.34 -3.17 -7.23
N PHE A 99 -0.49 -2.00 -7.87
CA PHE A 99 -0.82 -1.89 -9.28
C PHE A 99 0.44 -1.63 -10.08
N ARG A 100 0.85 -2.61 -10.90
CA ARG A 100 1.90 -2.40 -11.89
C ARG A 100 1.26 -1.83 -13.15
N LEU A 101 1.82 -0.75 -13.66
CA LEU A 101 1.34 -0.11 -14.89
C LEU A 101 2.20 -0.53 -16.07
N LYS A 102 1.60 -0.56 -17.27
CA LYS A 102 2.27 -0.85 -18.55
C LYS A 102 3.50 0.03 -18.84
N THR A 103 3.59 1.19 -18.20
CA THR A 103 4.65 2.19 -18.40
C THR A 103 5.85 2.05 -17.44
N ARG A 104 6.06 0.87 -16.85
CA ARG A 104 7.08 0.63 -15.80
C ARG A 104 6.93 1.57 -14.60
N LYS A 105 5.69 1.89 -14.28
CA LYS A 105 5.30 2.64 -13.08
C LYS A 105 4.57 1.71 -12.14
N GLU A 106 4.65 1.99 -10.85
CA GLU A 106 3.97 1.23 -9.81
C GLU A 106 3.17 2.19 -8.93
N ILE A 107 1.99 1.74 -8.52
CA ILE A 107 1.20 2.40 -7.49
C ILE A 107 1.03 1.37 -6.38
N ARG A 108 1.51 1.69 -5.19
CA ARG A 108 1.40 0.87 -4.00
C ARG A 108 0.47 1.57 -3.02
N ILE A 109 -0.58 0.89 -2.61
CA ILE A 109 -1.58 1.36 -1.65
C ILE A 109 -1.41 0.50 -0.40
N GLN A 110 -1.15 1.09 0.75
CA GLN A 110 -0.85 0.37 1.99
C GLN A 110 -1.73 0.88 3.12
N TYR A 111 -2.15 -0.02 4.00
CA TYR A 111 -3.07 0.29 5.08
C TYR A 111 -2.54 -0.25 6.40
N ASP A 112 -2.59 0.58 7.45
CA ASP A 112 -2.08 0.28 8.78
C ASP A 112 -3.17 0.12 9.85
N LEU A 113 -4.44 0.00 9.44
CA LEU A 113 -5.68 -0.02 10.26
C LEU A 113 -6.23 1.38 10.60
N GLU A 114 -5.51 2.44 10.26
CA GLU A 114 -5.97 3.81 10.49
C GLU A 114 -5.91 4.63 9.20
N LYS A 115 -4.76 4.58 8.50
CA LYS A 115 -4.40 5.45 7.38
C LYS A 115 -4.08 4.65 6.13
N ILE A 116 -4.40 5.26 4.99
CA ILE A 116 -4.06 4.74 3.67
C ILE A 116 -2.89 5.54 3.11
N TYR A 117 -1.78 4.86 2.91
CA TYR A 117 -0.57 5.39 2.28
C TYR A 117 -0.53 4.99 0.82
N ILE A 118 -0.23 5.95 -0.05
CA ILE A 118 -0.01 5.70 -1.47
C ILE A 118 1.41 6.09 -1.84
N THR A 119 2.14 5.14 -2.40
CA THR A 119 3.45 5.37 -3.02
C THR A 119 3.30 5.22 -4.53
N ARG A 120 3.64 6.26 -5.28
CA ARG A 120 3.73 6.23 -6.74
C ARG A 120 5.18 6.21 -7.15
N THR A 121 5.63 5.11 -7.73
CA THR A 121 7.01 4.92 -8.16
C THR A 121 7.10 4.98 -9.67
N ASN A 122 8.01 5.82 -10.16
CA ASN A 122 8.48 5.78 -11.53
C ASN A 122 9.97 5.44 -11.50
N ILE A 123 10.33 4.29 -12.05
CA ILE A 123 11.72 3.79 -12.03
C ILE A 123 12.74 4.77 -12.62
N ARG A 124 12.31 5.75 -13.43
CA ARG A 124 13.17 6.77 -14.02
C ARG A 124 13.25 8.07 -13.23
N THR A 125 12.20 8.42 -12.48
CA THR A 125 12.05 9.77 -11.92
C THR A 125 11.87 9.79 -10.41
N GLY A 126 11.98 8.63 -9.75
CA GLY A 126 11.84 8.50 -8.30
C GLY A 126 10.42 8.15 -7.86
N GLN A 127 10.14 8.42 -6.58
CA GLN A 127 8.88 8.08 -5.95
C GLN A 127 8.26 9.28 -5.25
N VAL A 128 6.94 9.27 -5.12
CA VAL A 128 6.18 10.20 -4.28
C VAL A 128 5.32 9.40 -3.32
N ILE A 129 5.26 9.83 -2.07
CA ILE A 129 4.51 9.18 -1.00
C ILE A 129 3.52 10.20 -0.45
N TYR A 130 2.28 9.78 -0.24
CA TYR A 130 1.26 10.61 0.36
C TYR A 130 0.23 9.75 1.10
N THR A 131 -0.57 10.39 1.94
CA THR A 131 -1.75 9.76 2.57
C THR A 131 -3.02 10.35 1.97
N ILE A 132 -4.07 9.53 1.94
CA ILE A 132 -5.43 9.94 1.60
C ILE A 132 -6.40 9.54 2.71
N ASN A 133 -7.54 10.21 2.76
CA ASN A 133 -8.69 9.76 3.54
C ASN A 133 -9.80 9.31 2.58
N GLN A 134 -10.13 8.03 2.57
CA GLN A 134 -11.20 7.49 1.72
C GLN A 134 -11.85 6.29 2.43
N GLU A 135 -13.10 6.48 2.81
CA GLU A 135 -13.83 5.58 3.72
C GLU A 135 -14.11 4.20 3.11
N ASP A 136 -14.55 4.13 1.86
CA ASP A 136 -14.87 2.85 1.21
C ASP A 136 -13.64 1.95 1.03
N LEU A 137 -12.48 2.52 0.72
CA LEU A 137 -11.21 1.85 0.59
C LEU A 137 -10.72 1.38 1.96
N LYS A 138 -10.94 2.19 3.01
CA LYS A 138 -10.68 1.76 4.39
C LYS A 138 -11.55 0.56 4.75
N ASN A 139 -12.87 0.65 4.52
CA ASN A 139 -13.83 -0.43 4.75
C ASN A 139 -13.51 -1.69 3.95
N PHE A 140 -13.02 -1.53 2.71
CA PHE A 140 -12.54 -2.64 1.89
C PHE A 140 -11.36 -3.34 2.57
N PHE A 141 -10.34 -2.60 3.04
CA PHE A 141 -9.23 -3.21 3.76
C PHE A 141 -9.65 -3.84 5.08
N ASP A 142 -10.52 -3.19 5.86
CA ASP A 142 -11.02 -3.71 7.13
C ASP A 142 -11.77 -5.03 6.92
N LYS A 143 -12.62 -5.11 5.90
CA LYS A 143 -13.29 -6.36 5.51
C LYS A 143 -12.29 -7.46 5.16
N GLN A 144 -11.23 -7.12 4.42
CA GLN A 144 -10.17 -8.08 4.07
C GLN A 144 -9.37 -8.51 5.30
N LEU A 145 -9.23 -7.66 6.31
CA LEU A 145 -8.48 -7.92 7.53
C LEU A 145 -9.31 -8.59 8.63
N LYS A 146 -10.59 -8.91 8.42
CA LYS A 146 -11.37 -9.64 9.43
C LYS A 146 -10.72 -10.96 9.83
N GLY A 147 -10.62 -11.21 11.13
CA GLY A 147 -10.02 -12.39 11.75
C GLY A 147 -8.50 -12.50 11.58
N PHE A 148 -7.81 -11.45 11.12
CA PHE A 148 -6.38 -11.55 10.81
C PHE A 148 -5.48 -11.67 12.04
N TYR A 149 -5.97 -11.29 13.23
CA TYR A 149 -5.18 -11.27 14.45
C TYR A 149 -5.51 -12.47 15.33
N PHE A 150 -4.81 -13.58 15.13
CA PHE A 150 -5.04 -14.84 15.85
C PHE A 150 -6.46 -15.41 15.73
N GLY A 151 -7.15 -15.11 14.62
CA GLY A 151 -8.54 -15.51 14.39
C GLY A 151 -9.56 -14.46 14.82
N GLU A 152 -9.10 -13.34 15.38
CA GLU A 152 -9.92 -12.22 15.85
C GLU A 152 -9.59 -10.94 15.06
N ASP A 153 -10.43 -9.92 15.21
CA ASP A 153 -10.15 -8.58 14.69
C ASP A 153 -9.18 -7.88 15.65
N LYS A 154 -8.14 -7.20 15.12
CA LYS A 154 -7.14 -6.53 15.98
C LYS A 154 -7.70 -5.33 16.76
N VAL A 155 -8.80 -4.77 16.29
CA VAL A 155 -9.50 -3.65 16.91
C VAL A 155 -10.92 -4.13 17.17
N GLU A 156 -11.30 -4.25 18.44
CA GLU A 156 -12.71 -4.45 18.80
C GLU A 156 -13.47 -3.17 18.40
N GLU A 157 -14.56 -3.31 17.64
CA GLU A 157 -15.51 -2.22 17.42
C GLU A 157 -16.07 -1.81 18.80
N SER A 158 -15.62 -0.67 19.33
CA SER A 158 -16.10 -0.08 20.58
C SER A 158 -17.40 0.69 20.37
#